data_AF-A0A7K2QDD1-F1
#
_entry.id   AF-A0A7K2QDD1-F1
#
_cell.length_a   1.000
_cell.length_b   1.000
_cell.length_c   1.000
_cell.angle_alpha   90.00
_cell.angle_beta   90.00
_cell.angle_gamma   90.00
#
_symmetry.space_group_name_H-M   'P 1'
#
loop_
_entity.id
_entity.type
_entity.pdbx_description
1 polymer ?
#
loop_
_entity_poly.entity_id
_entity_poly.type
_entity_poly.pdbx_seq_one_letter_code
_entity_poly.pdbx_strand_id
1 'polypeptide(L)'
;AEIAVLTALLSPSVAGTALVAERAGYRLFGFDLDILALTVPHFHFAGFTAALVAGLVCRAGASAPGAAALSRWAAYSVPGGTLLVLLGYFVDDWAELAGAVVLTGGMWAVALLTWRDIRPGARDRTTGTLLATSAAVLVATMLLALWWALGEATGFVHPTVTWMAATHGLGNALGFALCSLLAWRRLTPDRMETTP
;
A
#
# COMPACT_ATOMS: atom_id res chain seq x y z
N ALA A 1 2.17 14.47 0.46
CA ALA A 1 1.80 13.90 1.76
C ALA A 1 0.29 13.93 1.99
N GLU A 2 -0.36 15.09 1.87
CA GLU A 2 -1.78 15.26 2.20
C GLU A 2 -2.73 14.35 1.40
N ILE A 3 -2.57 14.28 0.08
CA ILE A 3 -3.37 13.38 -0.77
C ILE A 3 -3.27 11.93 -0.30
N ALA A 4 -2.06 11.43 0.00
CA ALA A 4 -1.89 10.07 0.50
C ALA A 4 -2.61 9.83 1.83
N VAL A 5 -2.60 10.81 2.73
CA VAL A 5 -3.32 10.73 4.01
C VAL A 5 -4.84 10.79 3.79
N LEU A 6 -5.33 11.65 2.90
CA LEU A 6 -6.75 11.73 2.56
C LEU A 6 -7.25 10.42 1.95
N THR A 7 -6.50 9.85 0.99
CA THR A 7 -6.77 8.52 0.45
C THR A 7 -6.84 7.49 1.57
N ALA A 8 -5.86 7.51 2.47
CA ALA A 8 -5.84 6.58 3.59
C ALA A 8 -7.11 6.67 4.45
N LEU A 9 -7.56 7.87 4.78
CA LEU A 9 -8.73 8.07 5.63
C LEU A 9 -10.05 7.67 4.95
N LEU A 10 -10.14 7.80 3.62
CA LEU A 10 -11.34 7.48 2.85
C LEU A 10 -11.45 6.00 2.47
N SER A 11 -10.32 5.32 2.25
CA SER A 11 -10.31 3.95 1.74
C SER A 11 -11.05 2.91 2.61
N PRO A 12 -11.02 2.96 3.96
CA PRO A 12 -11.80 2.03 4.79
C PRO A 12 -13.30 2.14 4.55
N SER A 13 -13.83 3.34 4.25
CA SER A 13 -15.24 3.52 3.92
C SER A 13 -15.60 2.89 2.57
N VAL A 14 -14.71 3.00 1.58
CA VAL A 14 -14.87 2.32 0.27
C VAL A 14 -14.88 0.81 0.47
N ALA A 15 -13.89 0.29 1.22
CA ALA A 15 -13.78 -1.13 1.49
C ALA A 15 -14.97 -1.68 2.29
N GLY A 16 -15.43 -0.94 3.31
CA GLY A 16 -16.59 -1.30 4.11
C GLY A 16 -17.89 -1.33 3.30
N THR A 17 -18.08 -0.34 2.42
CA THR A 17 -19.24 -0.28 1.52
C THR A 17 -19.24 -1.45 0.53
N ALA A 18 -18.07 -1.76 -0.06
CA ALA A 18 -17.91 -2.91 -0.95
C ALA A 18 -18.17 -4.23 -0.22
N LEU A 19 -17.67 -4.39 1.01
CA LEU A 19 -17.90 -5.59 1.82
C LEU A 19 -19.38 -5.79 2.14
N VAL A 20 -20.09 -4.74 2.57
CA VAL A 20 -21.53 -4.84 2.85
C VAL A 20 -22.32 -5.21 1.61
N ALA A 21 -22.02 -4.57 0.47
CA ALA A 21 -22.68 -4.88 -0.79
C ALA A 21 -22.42 -6.33 -1.23
N GLU A 22 -21.18 -6.78 -1.16
CA GLU A 22 -20.79 -8.13 -1.56
C GLU A 22 -21.42 -9.20 -0.66
N ARG A 23 -21.39 -9.02 0.68
CA ARG A 23 -22.07 -9.92 1.62
C ARG A 23 -23.60 -9.93 1.47
N ALA A 24 -24.18 -8.84 0.97
CA ALA A 24 -25.60 -8.73 0.66
C ALA A 24 -25.99 -9.28 -0.73
N GLY A 25 -25.01 -9.72 -1.54
CA GLY A 25 -25.25 -10.13 -2.92
C GLY A 25 -25.65 -8.98 -3.85
N TYR A 26 -25.38 -7.73 -3.45
CA TYR A 26 -25.73 -6.52 -4.18
C TYR A 26 -24.57 -6.07 -5.09
N ARG A 27 -24.84 -5.97 -6.40
CA ARG A 27 -23.89 -5.47 -7.41
C ARG A 27 -23.76 -3.95 -7.34
N LEU A 28 -22.97 -3.47 -6.39
CA LEU A 28 -22.70 -2.05 -6.19
C LEU A 28 -22.09 -1.43 -7.46
N PHE A 29 -22.73 -0.38 -7.98
CA PHE A 29 -22.34 0.28 -9.25
C PHE A 29 -22.25 -0.67 -10.45
N GLY A 30 -22.92 -1.83 -10.40
CA GLY A 30 -22.88 -2.83 -11.47
C GLY A 30 -21.67 -3.76 -11.43
N PHE A 31 -20.77 -3.62 -10.45
CA PHE A 31 -19.65 -4.55 -10.28
C PHE A 31 -20.12 -5.95 -9.88
N ASP A 32 -19.45 -6.96 -10.44
CA ASP A 32 -19.62 -8.34 -10.00
C ASP A 32 -19.10 -8.54 -8.57
N LEU A 33 -19.67 -9.53 -7.88
CA LEU A 33 -19.37 -9.79 -6.47
C LEU A 33 -17.89 -10.13 -6.24
N ASP A 34 -17.25 -10.80 -7.20
CA ASP A 34 -15.82 -11.13 -7.12
C ASP A 34 -14.94 -9.87 -7.16
N ILE A 35 -15.29 -8.87 -7.97
CA ILE A 35 -14.59 -7.57 -8.01
C ILE A 35 -14.80 -6.83 -6.69
N LEU A 36 -16.02 -6.85 -6.14
CA LEU A 36 -16.28 -6.26 -4.83
C LEU A 36 -15.49 -6.97 -3.72
N ALA A 37 -15.40 -8.30 -3.76
CA ALA A 37 -14.62 -9.10 -2.82
C ALA A 37 -13.12 -8.76 -2.89
N LEU A 38 -12.59 -8.53 -4.09
CA LEU A 38 -11.21 -8.06 -4.30
C LEU A 38 -11.01 -6.60 -3.88
N THR A 39 -12.03 -5.75 -4.03
CA THR A 39 -11.97 -4.34 -3.63
C THR A 39 -11.71 -4.19 -2.13
N VAL A 40 -12.28 -5.07 -1.30
CA VAL A 40 -12.12 -5.03 0.16
C VAL A 40 -10.65 -5.06 0.60
N PRO A 41 -9.85 -6.10 0.29
CA PRO A 41 -8.44 -6.12 0.68
C PRO A 41 -7.63 -5.02 -0.01
N HIS A 42 -7.89 -4.68 -1.28
CA HIS A 42 -7.15 -3.62 -1.98
C HIS A 42 -7.31 -2.27 -1.29
N PHE A 43 -8.53 -1.89 -0.90
CA PHE A 43 -8.74 -0.61 -0.23
C PHE A 43 -8.31 -0.61 1.25
N HIS A 44 -8.28 -1.75 1.96
CA HIS A 44 -7.69 -1.81 3.31
C HIS A 44 -6.15 -1.75 3.30
N PHE A 45 -5.51 -2.38 2.33
CA PHE A 45 -4.04 -2.46 2.29
C PHE A 45 -3.43 -1.39 1.39
N ALA A 46 -3.76 -1.34 0.10
CA ALA A 46 -3.24 -0.34 -0.84
C ALA A 46 -3.87 1.05 -0.62
N GLY A 47 -5.19 1.10 -0.47
CA GLY A 47 -5.91 2.35 -0.22
C GLY A 47 -5.59 2.97 1.14
N PHE A 48 -5.72 2.18 2.21
CA PHE A 48 -5.51 2.67 3.58
C PHE A 48 -4.05 2.60 4.01
N THR A 49 -3.52 1.40 4.24
CA THR A 49 -2.24 1.27 4.94
C THR A 49 -1.06 1.81 4.12
N ALA A 50 -1.00 1.48 2.83
CA ALA A 50 0.07 1.93 1.95
C ALA A 50 0.05 3.46 1.77
N ALA A 51 -1.13 4.05 1.53
CA ALA A 51 -1.24 5.51 1.40
C ALA A 51 -0.90 6.23 2.72
N LEU A 52 -1.31 5.67 3.87
CA LEU A 52 -0.93 6.20 5.19
C LEU A 52 0.59 6.19 5.37
N VAL A 53 1.24 5.05 5.14
CA VAL A 53 2.69 4.90 5.29
C VAL A 53 3.43 5.79 4.29
N ALA A 54 2.97 5.91 3.04
CA ALA A 54 3.53 6.83 2.07
C ALA A 54 3.42 8.30 2.54
N GLY A 55 2.30 8.68 3.15
CA GLY A 55 2.11 9.99 3.76
C GLY A 55 3.07 10.24 4.92
N LEU A 56 3.24 9.27 5.83
CA LEU A 56 4.15 9.34 6.98
C LEU A 56 5.61 9.44 6.55
N VAL A 57 6.05 8.58 5.62
CA VAL A 57 7.40 8.61 5.04
C VAL A 57 7.65 9.95 4.36
N CYS A 58 6.70 10.44 3.55
CA CYS A 58 6.84 11.73 2.89
C CYS A 58 6.96 12.91 3.87
N ARG A 59 6.27 12.85 5.01
CA ARG A 59 6.37 13.88 6.06
C ARG A 59 7.69 13.81 6.81
N ALA A 60 8.18 12.60 7.12
CA ALA A 60 9.44 12.43 7.82
C ALA A 60 10.66 12.77 6.94
N GLY A 61 10.60 12.47 5.64
CA GLY A 61 11.66 12.75 4.67
C GLY A 61 11.75 14.21 4.21
N ALA A 62 10.80 15.08 4.57
CA ALA A 62 10.78 16.49 4.15
C ALA A 62 12.00 17.29 4.64
N SER A 63 12.73 16.80 5.65
CA SER A 63 13.90 17.46 6.23
C SER A 63 15.24 17.02 5.64
N ALA A 64 15.28 15.98 4.79
CA ALA A 64 16.53 15.42 4.25
C ALA A 64 16.82 15.94 2.82
N PRO A 65 18.01 16.55 2.56
CA PRO A 65 18.40 16.99 1.22
C PRO A 65 18.44 15.81 0.22
N GLY A 66 17.70 15.91 -0.89
CA GLY A 66 17.66 14.90 -1.96
C GLY A 66 16.52 13.86 -1.87
N ALA A 67 15.92 13.65 -0.70
CA ALA A 67 14.81 12.69 -0.52
C ALA A 67 13.43 13.26 -0.91
N ALA A 68 13.33 14.58 -1.10
CA ALA A 68 12.05 15.28 -1.24
C ALA A 68 11.29 14.91 -2.53
N ALA A 69 11.98 14.72 -3.65
CA ALA A 69 11.33 14.35 -4.92
C ALA A 69 10.78 12.92 -4.87
N LEU A 70 11.58 11.97 -4.37
CA LEU A 70 11.18 10.57 -4.21
C LEU A 70 10.02 10.41 -3.19
N SER A 71 10.07 11.18 -2.10
CA SER A 71 8.99 11.25 -1.11
C SER A 71 7.68 11.76 -1.70
N ARG A 72 7.74 12.81 -2.53
CA ARG A 72 6.56 13.32 -3.24
C ARG A 72 6.04 12.30 -4.24
N TRP A 73 6.92 11.69 -5.02
CA TRP A 73 6.57 10.63 -5.96
C TRP A 73 5.80 9.51 -5.24
N ALA A 74 6.33 8.98 -4.14
CA ALA A 74 5.64 7.96 -3.33
C ALA A 74 4.24 8.42 -2.89
N ALA A 75 4.10 9.65 -2.40
CA ALA A 75 2.83 10.18 -1.91
C ALA A 75 1.77 10.39 -3.02
N TYR A 76 2.17 10.52 -4.28
CA TYR A 76 1.23 10.64 -5.42
C TYR A 76 0.98 9.29 -6.09
N SER A 77 2.04 8.52 -6.33
CA SER A 77 1.98 7.26 -7.07
C SER A 77 1.24 6.15 -6.31
N VAL A 78 1.24 6.15 -4.97
CA VAL A 78 0.49 5.13 -4.21
C VAL A 78 -1.03 5.33 -4.36
N PRO A 79 -1.61 6.51 -4.05
CA PRO A 79 -3.02 6.78 -4.36
C PRO A 79 -3.35 6.68 -5.86
N GLY A 80 -2.50 7.28 -6.71
CA GLY A 80 -2.71 7.30 -8.15
C GLY A 80 -2.71 5.89 -8.75
N GLY A 81 -1.72 5.06 -8.41
CA GLY A 81 -1.63 3.67 -8.84
C GLY A 81 -2.81 2.83 -8.34
N THR A 82 -3.24 3.01 -7.09
CA THR A 82 -4.43 2.33 -6.55
C THR A 82 -5.70 2.68 -7.35
N LEU A 83 -5.88 3.97 -7.68
CA LEU A 83 -7.00 4.41 -8.51
C LEU A 83 -6.89 3.91 -9.95
N LEU A 84 -5.69 3.90 -10.54
CA LEU A 84 -5.46 3.38 -11.88
C LEU A 84 -5.77 1.89 -11.98
N VAL A 85 -5.37 1.07 -10.99
CA VAL A 85 -5.73 -0.35 -10.93
C VAL A 85 -7.24 -0.52 -10.88
N LEU A 86 -7.94 0.24 -10.02
CA LEU A 86 -9.40 0.20 -9.96
C LEU A 86 -10.04 0.57 -11.31
N LEU A 87 -9.52 1.62 -11.98
CA LEU A 87 -10.00 2.04 -13.29
C LEU A 87 -9.69 1.02 -14.39
N GLY A 88 -8.59 0.27 -14.26
CA GLY A 88 -8.17 -0.79 -15.17
C GLY A 88 -9.25 -1.86 -15.36
N TYR A 89 -9.95 -2.24 -14.29
CA TYR A 89 -11.10 -3.16 -14.36
C TYR A 89 -12.22 -2.72 -15.31
N PHE A 90 -12.31 -1.43 -15.65
CA PHE A 90 -13.30 -0.91 -16.59
C PHE A 90 -12.77 -0.73 -18.02
N VAL A 91 -11.46 -0.79 -18.22
CA VAL A 91 -10.81 -0.47 -19.50
C VAL A 91 -10.27 -1.75 -20.12
N ASP A 92 -9.18 -2.28 -19.58
CA ASP A 92 -8.50 -3.51 -20.01
C ASP A 92 -7.38 -3.89 -19.02
N ASP A 93 -6.82 -5.09 -19.22
CA ASP A 93 -5.75 -5.65 -18.38
C ASP A 93 -4.43 -4.85 -18.52
N TRP A 94 -4.23 -4.13 -19.62
CA TRP A 94 -3.05 -3.28 -19.82
C TRP A 94 -3.09 -2.02 -18.95
N ALA A 95 -4.28 -1.45 -18.78
CA ALA A 95 -4.52 -0.35 -17.86
C ALA A 95 -4.31 -0.80 -16.40
N GLU A 96 -4.73 -2.02 -16.05
CA GLU A 96 -4.43 -2.62 -14.75
C GLU A 96 -2.92 -2.78 -14.54
N LEU A 97 -2.19 -3.31 -15.53
CA LEU A 97 -0.73 -3.42 -15.48
C LEU A 97 -0.05 -2.06 -15.32
N ALA A 98 -0.49 -1.03 -16.05
CA ALA A 98 0.05 0.32 -15.90
C ALA A 98 -0.16 0.86 -14.47
N GLY A 99 -1.35 0.64 -13.90
CA GLY A 99 -1.65 0.96 -12.50
C GLY A 99 -0.74 0.23 -11.52
N ALA A 100 -0.55 -1.08 -11.72
CA ALA A 100 0.32 -1.92 -10.90
C ALA A 100 1.79 -1.47 -10.96
N VAL A 101 2.27 -1.03 -12.12
CA VAL A 101 3.63 -0.48 -12.30
C VAL A 101 3.78 0.84 -11.54
N VAL A 102 2.83 1.76 -11.66
CA VAL A 102 2.84 3.04 -10.94
C VAL A 102 2.81 2.82 -9.43
N LEU A 103 1.90 1.97 -8.96
CA LEU A 103 1.77 1.62 -7.55
C LEU A 103 3.06 0.99 -7.02
N THR A 104 3.63 0.03 -7.76
CA THR A 104 4.88 -0.64 -7.39
C THR A 104 6.04 0.35 -7.27
N GLY A 105 6.19 1.26 -8.24
CA GLY A 105 7.21 2.30 -8.18
C GLY A 105 7.06 3.19 -6.93
N GLY A 106 5.82 3.53 -6.56
CA GLY A 106 5.53 4.25 -5.32
C GLY A 106 5.90 3.45 -4.07
N MET A 107 5.52 2.18 -4.02
CA MET A 107 5.80 1.30 -2.88
C MET A 107 7.29 1.00 -2.72
N TRP A 108 8.04 0.85 -3.81
CA TRP A 108 9.49 0.73 -3.74
C TRP A 108 10.17 2.02 -3.28
N ALA A 109 9.65 3.18 -3.67
CA ALA A 109 10.09 4.45 -3.12
C ALA A 109 9.85 4.51 -1.59
N VAL A 110 8.66 4.09 -1.13
CA VAL A 110 8.35 3.96 0.32
C VAL A 110 9.34 3.02 1.01
N ALA A 111 9.61 1.84 0.44
CA ALA A 111 10.55 0.88 1.01
C ALA A 111 11.97 1.45 1.11
N LEU A 112 12.45 2.11 0.05
CA LEU A 112 13.78 2.69 -0.02
C LEU A 112 13.96 3.81 1.01
N LEU A 113 13.00 4.75 1.08
CA LEU A 113 13.01 5.84 2.05
C LEU A 113 12.89 5.32 3.49
N THR A 114 12.05 4.30 3.72
CA THR A 114 11.95 3.63 5.03
C THR A 114 13.30 3.04 5.44
N TRP A 115 13.99 2.37 4.52
CA TRP A 115 15.27 1.72 4.77
C TRP A 115 16.41 2.72 5.01
N ARG A 116 16.50 3.77 4.19
CA ARG A 116 17.61 4.72 4.20
C ARG A 116 17.45 5.84 5.21
N ASP A 117 16.23 6.35 5.39
CA ASP A 117 16.01 7.62 6.08
C ASP A 117 15.29 7.44 7.43
N ILE A 118 14.37 6.47 7.52
CA ILE A 118 13.58 6.25 8.75
C ILE A 118 14.26 5.24 9.69
N ARG A 119 14.69 4.10 9.15
CA ARG A 119 15.28 3.01 9.93
C ARG A 119 16.52 3.42 10.75
N PRO A 120 17.45 4.26 10.26
CA PRO A 120 18.60 4.69 11.07
C PRO A 120 18.22 5.48 12.32
N GLY A 121 17.04 6.12 12.33
CA GLY A 121 16.48 6.83 13.49
C GLY A 121 15.80 5.92 14.52
N ALA A 122 15.81 4.59 14.34
CA ALA A 122 15.18 3.67 15.28
C ALA A 122 15.89 3.69 16.64
N ARG A 123 15.11 3.89 17.72
CA ARG A 123 15.61 3.95 19.10
C ARG A 123 16.07 2.59 19.65
N ASP A 124 15.57 1.50 19.09
CA ASP A 124 15.82 0.15 19.54
C ASP A 124 15.82 -0.87 18.38
N ARG A 125 16.37 -2.07 18.65
CA ARG A 125 16.47 -3.16 17.67
C ARG A 125 15.11 -3.62 17.17
N THR A 126 14.07 -3.63 18.02
CA THR A 126 12.73 -4.07 17.64
C THR A 126 12.15 -3.16 16.57
N THR A 127 12.22 -1.84 16.76
CA THR A 127 11.75 -0.83 15.81
C THR A 127 12.53 -0.91 14.50
N GLY A 128 13.86 -1.08 14.59
CA GLY A 128 14.71 -1.25 13.40
C GLY A 128 14.41 -2.53 12.60
N THR A 129 14.08 -3.63 13.27
CA THR A 129 13.65 -4.89 12.63
C THR A 129 12.27 -4.74 12.00
N LEU A 130 11.30 -4.12 12.67
CA LEU A 130 9.96 -3.90 12.11
C LEU A 130 10.03 -3.07 10.82
N LEU A 131 10.82 -2.00 10.79
CA LEU A 131 11.03 -1.18 9.59
C LEU A 131 11.73 -1.97 8.47
N ALA A 132 12.74 -2.78 8.82
CA ALA A 132 13.44 -3.63 7.84
C ALA A 132 12.53 -4.69 7.24
N THR A 133 11.77 -5.40 8.07
CA THR A 133 10.81 -6.42 7.65
C THR A 133 9.75 -5.80 6.74
N SER A 134 9.20 -4.65 7.14
CA SER A 134 8.20 -3.93 6.34
C SER A 134 8.74 -3.55 4.95
N ALA A 135 9.93 -2.95 4.88
CA ALA A 135 10.53 -2.57 3.60
C ALA A 135 10.88 -3.78 2.72
N ALA A 136 11.45 -4.84 3.30
CA ALA A 136 11.85 -6.04 2.54
C ALA A 136 10.64 -6.80 1.98
N VAL A 137 9.62 -7.04 2.82
CA VAL A 137 8.40 -7.73 2.41
C VAL A 137 7.64 -6.91 1.37
N LEU A 138 7.65 -5.58 1.50
CA LEU A 138 7.02 -4.71 0.51
C LEU A 138 7.65 -4.87 -0.88
N VAL A 139 8.98 -4.92 -0.98
CA VAL A 139 9.65 -5.16 -2.27
C VAL A 139 9.25 -6.51 -2.86
N ALA A 140 9.30 -7.57 -2.06
CA ALA A 140 8.96 -8.92 -2.51
C ALA A 140 7.49 -9.04 -2.97
N THR A 141 6.56 -8.47 -2.21
CA THR A 141 5.13 -8.54 -2.54
C THR A 141 4.76 -7.71 -3.76
N MET A 142 5.43 -6.58 -4.01
CA MET A 142 5.21 -5.81 -5.24
C MET A 142 5.77 -6.54 -6.48
N LEU A 143 6.86 -7.30 -6.36
CA LEU A 143 7.32 -8.17 -7.45
C LEU A 143 6.28 -9.24 -7.81
N LEU A 144 5.60 -9.82 -6.81
CA LEU A 144 4.49 -10.75 -7.05
C LEU A 144 3.32 -10.08 -7.77
N ALA A 145 2.99 -8.84 -7.39
CA ALA A 145 1.94 -8.06 -8.06
C ALA A 145 2.28 -7.78 -9.52
N LEU A 146 3.51 -7.37 -9.82
CA LEU A 146 3.97 -7.17 -11.19
C LEU A 146 3.96 -8.46 -12.02
N TRP A 147 4.39 -9.58 -11.43
CA TRP A 147 4.35 -10.87 -12.12
C TRP A 147 2.91 -11.26 -12.46
N TRP A 148 1.99 -11.10 -11.50
CA TRP A 148 0.58 -11.38 -11.72
C TRP A 148 -0.02 -10.49 -12.82
N ALA A 149 0.12 -9.17 -12.70
CA ALA A 149 -0.46 -8.21 -13.64
C ALA A 149 0.13 -8.34 -15.06
N LEU A 150 1.44 -8.65 -15.16
CA LEU A 150 2.07 -8.90 -16.45
C LEU A 150 1.51 -10.15 -17.10
N GLY A 151 1.30 -11.22 -16.34
CA GLY A 151 0.72 -12.45 -16.86
C GLY A 151 -0.72 -12.27 -17.32
N GLU A 152 -1.54 -11.53 -16.56
CA GLU A 152 -2.92 -11.21 -16.96
C GLU A 152 -2.93 -10.45 -18.31
N ALA A 153 -2.11 -9.40 -18.45
CA ALA A 153 -2.07 -8.58 -19.65
C ALA A 153 -1.45 -9.27 -20.89
N THR A 154 -0.63 -10.30 -20.71
CA THR A 154 0.14 -10.94 -21.81
C THR A 154 -0.21 -12.41 -22.06
N GLY A 155 -0.97 -13.04 -21.17
CA GLY A 155 -1.22 -14.48 -21.15
C GLY A 155 -0.02 -15.32 -20.69
N PHE A 156 1.06 -14.72 -20.17
CA PHE A 156 2.17 -15.47 -19.57
C PHE A 156 1.75 -16.15 -18.27
N VAL A 157 2.40 -17.26 -17.93
CA VAL A 157 2.13 -18.00 -16.69
C VAL A 157 2.26 -17.08 -15.47
N HIS A 158 1.18 -17.02 -14.69
CA HIS A 158 1.06 -16.22 -13.48
C HIS A 158 0.39 -17.00 -12.35
N PRO A 159 0.60 -16.59 -11.09
CA PRO A 159 -0.02 -17.26 -9.96
C PRO A 159 -1.55 -17.14 -9.97
N THR A 160 -2.22 -18.13 -9.39
CA THR A 160 -3.68 -18.05 -9.17
C THR A 160 -4.03 -16.98 -8.13
N VAL A 161 -5.27 -16.49 -8.16
CA VAL A 161 -5.78 -15.53 -7.17
C VAL A 161 -5.65 -16.06 -5.74
N THR A 162 -5.93 -17.34 -5.50
CA THR A 162 -5.75 -17.97 -4.18
C THR A 162 -4.30 -17.93 -3.72
N TRP A 163 -3.35 -18.16 -4.63
CA TRP A 163 -1.93 -18.07 -4.32
C TRP A 163 -1.53 -16.63 -4.01
N MET A 164 -2.00 -15.67 -4.80
CA MET A 164 -1.78 -14.25 -4.54
C MET A 164 -2.32 -13.82 -3.18
N ALA A 165 -3.51 -14.28 -2.77
CA ALA A 165 -4.04 -14.00 -1.45
C ALA A 165 -3.13 -14.55 -0.33
N ALA A 166 -2.64 -15.78 -0.50
CA ALA A 166 -1.80 -16.46 0.49
C ALA A 166 -0.37 -15.88 0.60
N THR A 167 0.18 -15.32 -0.48
CA THR A 167 1.56 -14.79 -0.51
C THR A 167 1.58 -13.26 -0.51
N HIS A 168 1.10 -12.63 -1.58
CA HIS A 168 1.04 -11.18 -1.73
C HIS A 168 0.13 -10.57 -0.67
N GLY A 169 -1.08 -11.10 -0.49
CA GLY A 169 -2.05 -10.60 0.48
C GLY A 169 -1.54 -10.72 1.92
N LEU A 170 -1.18 -11.93 2.35
CA LEU A 170 -0.69 -12.17 3.71
C LEU A 170 0.64 -11.45 4.00
N GLY A 171 1.55 -11.41 3.02
CA GLY A 171 2.80 -10.66 3.10
C GLY A 171 2.56 -9.17 3.30
N ASN A 172 1.63 -8.58 2.54
CA ASN A 172 1.25 -7.18 2.72
C ASN A 172 0.58 -6.93 4.08
N ALA A 173 -0.27 -7.84 4.55
CA ALA A 173 -0.97 -7.67 5.81
C ALA A 173 -0.05 -7.77 7.04
N LEU A 174 0.74 -8.83 7.12
CA LEU A 174 1.56 -9.11 8.32
C LEU A 174 2.96 -8.51 8.22
N GLY A 175 3.60 -8.64 7.06
CA GLY A 175 4.98 -8.21 6.88
C GLY A 175 5.11 -6.72 6.60
N PHE A 176 4.31 -6.18 5.68
CA PHE A 176 4.34 -4.75 5.38
C PHE A 176 3.51 -3.92 6.37
N ALA A 177 2.20 -4.12 6.39
CA ALA A 177 1.24 -3.26 7.08
C ALA A 177 1.40 -3.29 8.60
N LEU A 178 1.27 -4.48 9.20
CA LEU A 178 1.39 -4.62 10.66
C LEU A 178 2.76 -4.16 11.17
N CYS A 179 3.86 -4.59 10.54
CA CYS A 179 5.19 -4.16 10.96
C CYS A 179 5.39 -2.64 10.83
N SER A 180 4.91 -2.03 9.74
CA SER A 180 5.02 -0.58 9.55
C SER A 180 4.24 0.18 10.63
N LEU A 181 2.97 -0.19 10.86
CA LEU A 181 2.12 0.47 11.86
C LEU A 181 2.70 0.34 13.28
N LEU A 182 3.20 -0.84 13.65
CA LEU A 182 3.87 -1.04 14.94
C LEU A 182 5.15 -0.22 15.06
N ALA A 183 5.96 -0.14 14.00
CA ALA A 183 7.16 0.70 13.99
C ALA A 183 6.81 2.18 14.16
N TRP A 184 5.86 2.70 13.38
CA TRP A 184 5.43 4.10 13.46
C TRP A 184 4.82 4.46 14.82
N ARG A 185 4.06 3.54 15.43
CA ARG A 185 3.58 3.70 16.81
C ARG A 185 4.73 3.87 17.80
N ARG A 186 5.81 3.06 17.67
CA ARG A 186 7.00 3.13 18.53
C ARG A 186 7.88 4.36 18.26
N LEU A 187 7.85 4.89 17.03
CA LEU A 187 8.57 6.12 16.67
C LEU A 187 7.90 7.39 17.23
N THR A 188 6.63 7.31 17.66
CA THR A 188 5.81 8.43 18.14
C THR A 188 5.65 8.51 19.68
N PRO A 189 6.68 8.37 20.55
CA PRO A 189 6.45 8.46 21.99
C PRO A 189 5.86 9.82 22.42
N ASP A 190 4.93 9.75 23.37
CA ASP A 190 4.09 10.76 23.99
C ASP A 190 4.40 12.24 23.74
N ARG A 191 3.55 12.88 22.92
CA ARG A 191 3.26 14.31 22.99
C ARG A 191 2.26 14.65 24.11
N MET A 192 2.21 13.85 25.18
CA MET A 192 1.31 14.03 26.32
C MET A 192 2.02 14.19 27.68
N GLU A 193 3.35 14.10 27.75
CA GLU A 193 4.11 14.37 29.01
C GLU A 193 4.72 15.77 29.10
N THR A 194 4.49 16.64 28.11
CA THR A 194 4.99 18.04 28.14
C THR A 194 3.87 19.04 27.89
N THR A 195 2.90 19.08 28.80
CA THR A 195 2.18 20.32 29.08
C THR A 195 2.46 20.68 30.54
N PRO A 196 3.31 21.69 30.82
CA PRO A 196 3.45 22.22 32.17
C PRO A 196 2.18 22.93 32.65
#